data_AF-A0A8T4WZC6-F1
#
_entry.id   AF-A0A8T4WZC6-F1
#
_cell.length_a   1.000
_cell.length_b   1.000
_cell.length_c   1.000
_cell.angle_alpha   90.00
_cell.angle_beta   90.00
_cell.angle_gamma   90.00
#
_symmetry.space_group_name_H-M   'P 1'
#
loop_
_entity.id
_entity.type
_entity.pdbx_description
1 polymer ?
#
loop_
_entity_poly.entity_id
_entity_poly.type
_entity_poly.pdbx_seq_one_letter_code
_entity_poly.pdbx_strand_id
1 'polypeptide(L)'
;GRGIRFVTKKDAGEEWNDEFPKYEKLFENIVEKREGTEEDERKFSRLGKEVSHHIAELPAKDLFDIEKVDVDIPEYAPIHDSHICEKCGEKVMATRTVEKKGKILCLECSDSDHHELTSFGIKIRG
;
A
#
# COMPACT_ATOMS: atom_id res chain seq x y z
N GLY A 1 18.37 9.89 -13.84
CA GLY A 1 17.96 8.66 -14.54
C GLY A 1 16.67 8.91 -15.30
N ARG A 2 16.67 8.73 -16.63
CA ARG A 2 15.46 8.94 -17.45
C ARG A 2 14.42 7.87 -17.20
N GLY A 3 13.18 8.27 -16.94
CA GLY A 3 12.05 7.38 -16.68
C GLY A 3 10.72 7.93 -17.18
N ILE A 4 9.64 7.17 -16.93
CA ILE A 4 8.26 7.58 -17.16
C ILE A 4 7.57 7.67 -15.81
N ARG A 5 6.98 8.82 -15.51
CA ARG A 5 6.07 9.01 -14.39
C ARG A 5 4.65 8.79 -14.89
N PHE A 6 3.92 7.91 -14.21
CA PHE A 6 2.57 7.50 -14.56
C PHE A 6 1.70 7.68 -13.31
N VAL A 7 0.71 8.56 -13.38
CA VAL A 7 -0.12 8.92 -12.23
C VAL A 7 -1.58 8.87 -12.65
N THR A 8 -2.42 8.20 -11.88
CA THR A 8 -3.87 8.22 -12.06
C THR A 8 -4.37 9.67 -11.92
N LYS A 9 -5.17 10.13 -12.89
CA LYS A 9 -5.74 11.48 -12.80
C LYS A 9 -6.67 11.59 -11.60
N LYS A 10 -6.90 12.82 -11.13
CA LYS A 10 -7.70 13.08 -9.92
C LYS A 10 -9.17 12.70 -10.09
N ASP A 11 -9.68 12.83 -11.30
CA ASP A 11 -11.04 12.57 -11.74
C ASP A 11 -11.22 11.16 -12.34
N ALA A 12 -10.14 10.41 -12.56
CA ALA A 12 -10.23 9.03 -13.01
C ALA A 12 -10.92 8.17 -11.95
N GLY A 13 -12.10 7.63 -12.28
CA GLY A 13 -13.00 6.99 -11.33
C GLY A 13 -14.34 7.70 -11.24
N GLU A 14 -14.32 9.02 -11.07
CA GLU A 14 -15.53 9.82 -10.89
C GLU A 14 -16.38 9.81 -12.16
N GLU A 15 -15.75 9.87 -13.33
CA GLU A 15 -16.44 9.92 -14.64
C GLU A 15 -17.34 8.70 -14.91
N TRP A 16 -16.95 7.50 -14.47
CA TRP A 16 -17.76 6.27 -14.68
C TRP A 16 -18.56 5.84 -13.45
N ASN A 17 -18.46 6.54 -12.31
CA ASN A 17 -19.34 6.28 -11.18
C ASN A 17 -20.81 6.55 -11.58
N ASP A 18 -21.05 7.59 -12.37
CA ASP A 18 -22.36 7.89 -12.97
C ASP A 18 -22.82 6.80 -13.96
N GLU A 19 -21.88 6.11 -14.62
CA GLU A 19 -22.19 4.99 -15.52
C GLU A 19 -22.52 3.70 -14.76
N PHE A 20 -21.94 3.52 -13.57
CA PHE A 20 -22.09 2.32 -12.74
C PHE A 20 -22.62 2.60 -11.31
N PRO A 21 -23.75 3.32 -11.14
CA PRO A 21 -24.24 3.74 -9.82
C PRO A 21 -24.66 2.57 -8.91
N LYS A 22 -24.93 1.40 -9.50
CA LYS A 22 -25.19 0.17 -8.73
C LYS A 22 -23.92 -0.44 -8.15
N TYR A 23 -22.79 -0.31 -8.86
CA TYR A 23 -21.50 -0.77 -8.37
C TYR A 23 -21.04 0.08 -7.19
N GLU A 24 -21.20 1.41 -7.28
CA GLU A 24 -20.88 2.35 -6.21
C GLU A 24 -21.66 2.04 -4.92
N LYS A 25 -22.98 1.85 -5.01
CA LYS A 25 -23.80 1.48 -3.83
C LYS A 25 -23.38 0.15 -3.20
N LEU A 26 -22.98 -0.82 -4.02
CA LEU A 26 -22.48 -2.10 -3.53
C LEU A 26 -21.10 -1.95 -2.90
N PHE A 27 -20.23 -1.10 -3.46
CA PHE A 27 -18.94 -0.76 -2.86
C PHE A 27 -19.11 -0.13 -1.49
N GLU A 28 -19.98 0.87 -1.35
CA GLU A 28 -20.31 1.51 -0.07
C GLU A 28 -20.78 0.46 0.95
N ASN A 29 -21.71 -0.41 0.57
CA ASN A 29 -22.26 -1.42 1.47
C ASN A 29 -21.23 -2.49 1.89
N ILE A 30 -20.47 -3.04 0.93
CA ILE A 30 -19.60 -4.20 1.15
C ILE A 30 -18.23 -3.78 1.67
N VAL A 31 -17.63 -2.73 1.12
CA VAL A 31 -16.24 -2.34 1.39
C VAL A 31 -16.18 -1.32 2.52
N GLU A 32 -16.96 -0.25 2.44
CA GLU A 32 -16.90 0.83 3.42
C GLU A 32 -17.62 0.47 4.72
N LYS A 33 -18.89 0.05 4.61
CA LYS A 33 -19.72 -0.31 5.78
C LYS A 33 -19.50 -1.73 6.27
N ARG A 34 -19.06 -2.63 5.38
CA ARG A 34 -18.91 -4.07 5.66
C ARG A 34 -20.22 -4.75 6.10
N GLU A 35 -21.33 -4.35 5.49
CA GLU A 35 -22.70 -4.82 5.76
C GLU A 35 -23.27 -5.67 4.61
N GLY A 36 -22.43 -6.04 3.64
CA GLY A 36 -22.82 -6.84 2.48
C GLY A 36 -23.32 -8.24 2.84
N THR A 37 -24.42 -8.66 2.21
CA THR A 37 -24.85 -10.07 2.20
C THR A 37 -24.08 -10.87 1.16
N GLU A 38 -24.14 -12.22 1.22
CA GLU A 38 -23.58 -13.06 0.15
C GLU A 38 -24.17 -12.74 -1.23
N GLU A 39 -25.44 -12.31 -1.29
CA GLU A 39 -26.06 -11.90 -2.54
C GLU A 39 -25.47 -10.59 -3.06
N ASP A 40 -25.19 -9.63 -2.17
CA ASP A 40 -24.52 -8.38 -2.51
C ASP A 40 -23.11 -8.65 -3.02
N GLU A 41 -22.34 -9.53 -2.35
CA GLU A 41 -21.00 -9.93 -2.79
C GLU A 41 -21.00 -10.56 -4.18
N ARG A 42 -21.96 -11.47 -4.46
CA ARG A 42 -22.12 -12.06 -5.81
C ARG A 42 -22.44 -11.01 -6.86
N LYS A 43 -23.33 -10.06 -6.55
CA LYS A 43 -23.68 -8.95 -7.46
C LYS A 43 -22.49 -8.01 -7.67
N PHE A 44 -21.77 -7.68 -6.62
CA PHE A 44 -20.60 -6.81 -6.64
C PHE A 44 -19.46 -7.41 -7.46
N SER A 45 -19.18 -8.70 -7.29
CA SER A 45 -18.19 -9.42 -8.10
C SER A 45 -18.54 -9.40 -9.60
N ARG A 46 -19.80 -9.70 -9.95
CA ARG A 46 -20.26 -9.67 -11.34
C ARG A 46 -20.16 -8.28 -11.97
N LEU A 47 -20.70 -7.26 -11.28
CA LEU A 47 -20.65 -5.87 -11.76
C LEU A 47 -19.21 -5.34 -11.80
N GLY A 48 -18.38 -5.71 -10.83
CA GLY A 48 -16.96 -5.34 -10.80
C GLY A 48 -16.21 -5.86 -12.02
N LYS A 49 -16.58 -7.03 -12.55
CA LYS A 49 -16.03 -7.53 -13.81
C LYS A 49 -16.41 -6.63 -14.99
N GLU A 50 -17.67 -6.21 -15.08
CA GLU A 50 -18.16 -5.29 -16.13
C GLU A 50 -17.43 -3.94 -16.06
N VAL A 51 -17.33 -3.36 -14.86
CA VAL A 51 -16.57 -2.12 -14.62
C VAL A 51 -15.09 -2.27 -15.01
N SER A 52 -14.45 -3.39 -14.64
CA SER A 52 -13.05 -3.63 -14.98
C SER A 52 -12.81 -3.72 -16.49
N HIS A 53 -13.73 -4.35 -17.23
CA HIS A 53 -13.64 -4.40 -18.70
C HIS A 53 -13.81 -3.02 -19.33
N HIS A 54 -14.77 -2.23 -18.86
CA HIS A 54 -14.95 -0.85 -19.31
C HIS A 54 -13.69 -0.02 -19.10
N ILE A 55 -13.12 -0.02 -17.89
CA ILE A 55 -11.89 0.73 -17.59
C ILE A 55 -10.72 0.28 -18.48
N ALA A 56 -10.61 -1.02 -18.76
CA ALA A 56 -9.55 -1.56 -19.61
C ALA A 56 -9.65 -1.13 -21.08
N GLU A 57 -10.84 -0.75 -21.55
CA GLU A 57 -11.08 -0.26 -22.90
C GLU A 57 -10.86 1.26 -23.03
N LEU A 58 -10.80 1.99 -21.90
CA LEU A 58 -10.57 3.43 -21.90
C LEU A 58 -9.14 3.77 -22.39
N PRO A 59 -8.97 4.84 -23.15
CA PRO A 59 -7.64 5.32 -23.52
C PRO A 59 -6.81 5.67 -22.29
N ALA A 60 -5.55 5.21 -22.24
CA ALA A 60 -4.65 5.49 -21.12
C ALA A 60 -4.47 6.99 -20.83
N LYS A 61 -4.53 7.84 -21.86
CA LYS A 61 -4.45 9.31 -21.72
C LYS A 61 -5.64 9.93 -20.96
N ASP A 62 -6.76 9.20 -20.87
CA ASP A 62 -7.95 9.67 -20.17
C ASP A 62 -7.84 9.30 -18.69
N LEU A 63 -7.22 8.15 -18.39
CA LEU A 63 -6.99 7.63 -17.03
C LEU A 63 -5.74 8.19 -16.32
N PHE A 64 -4.69 8.53 -17.08
CA PHE A 64 -3.37 8.77 -16.50
C PHE A 64 -2.69 10.02 -17.06
N ASP A 65 -1.99 10.73 -16.17
CA ASP A 65 -0.97 11.71 -16.52
C ASP A 65 0.36 10.98 -16.74
N ILE A 66 0.90 11.10 -17.96
CA ILE A 66 2.09 10.37 -18.40
C ILE A 66 3.19 11.36 -18.78
N GLU A 67 4.27 11.37 -18.01
CA GLU A 67 5.36 12.35 -18.16
C GLU A 67 6.71 11.64 -18.30
N LYS A 68 7.56 12.13 -19.22
CA LYS A 68 8.98 11.76 -19.24
C LYS A 68 9.69 12.56 -18.16
N VAL A 69 10.38 11.88 -17.25
CA VAL A 69 11.09 12.49 -16.13
C VAL A 69 12.56 12.11 -16.14
N ASP A 70 13.39 12.98 -15.57
CA ASP A 70 14.76 12.64 -15.18
C ASP A 70 14.85 12.74 -13.66
N VAL A 71 15.13 11.62 -12.99
CA VAL A 71 15.09 11.51 -11.52
C VAL A 71 16.41 11.00 -10.97
N ASP A 72 16.83 11.48 -9.81
CA ASP A 72 17.95 10.89 -9.09
C ASP A 72 17.55 9.49 -8.61
N ILE A 73 18.19 8.47 -9.19
CA ILE A 73 17.94 7.08 -8.81
C ILE A 73 18.74 6.83 -7.52
N PRO A 74 18.10 6.37 -6.43
CA PRO A 74 18.83 6.06 -5.21
C PRO A 74 19.87 4.96 -5.48
N GLU A 75 20.97 5.01 -4.72
CA GLU A 75 21.97 3.95 -4.76
C GLU A 75 21.36 2.60 -4.35
N TYR A 76 22.04 1.52 -4.72
CA TYR A 76 21.64 0.18 -4.28
C TYR A 76 21.55 0.12 -2.76
N ALA A 77 20.54 -0.60 -2.26
CA ALA A 77 20.39 -0.83 -0.83
C ALA A 77 21.67 -1.47 -0.28
N PRO A 78 22.33 -0.86 0.73
CA PRO A 78 23.53 -1.42 1.31
C PRO A 78 23.23 -2.76 1.99
N ILE A 79 24.16 -3.71 1.86
CA ILE A 79 24.10 -4.95 2.63
C ILE A 79 24.53 -4.62 4.06
N HIS A 80 23.60 -4.78 5.00
CA HIS A 80 23.87 -4.62 6.41
C HIS A 80 24.17 -5.97 7.06
N ASP A 81 25.07 -5.95 8.05
CA ASP A 81 25.30 -7.11 8.90
C ASP A 81 24.02 -7.53 9.63
N SER A 82 24.04 -8.75 10.16
CA SER A 82 22.98 -9.23 11.03
C SER A 82 23.51 -9.43 12.45
N HIS A 83 22.77 -8.94 13.43
CA HIS A 83 22.98 -9.22 14.84
C HIS A 83 21.95 -10.22 15.37
N ILE A 84 22.25 -10.88 16.47
CA ILE A 84 21.30 -11.73 17.19
C ILE A 84 20.73 -10.91 18.35
N CYS A 85 19.41 -10.78 18.43
CA CYS A 85 18.77 -10.13 19.56
C CYS A 85 18.99 -10.97 20.84
N GLU A 86 19.59 -10.38 21.87
CA GLU A 86 19.92 -11.07 23.12
C GLU A 86 18.70 -11.34 24.02
N LYS A 87 17.49 -10.97 23.59
CA LYS A 87 16.22 -11.27 24.29
C LYS A 87 15.38 -12.33 23.59
N CYS A 88 15.09 -12.19 22.29
CA CYS A 88 14.28 -13.17 21.54
C CYS A 88 15.11 -14.22 20.77
N GLY A 89 16.41 -13.99 20.54
CA GLY A 89 17.29 -14.90 19.79
C GLY A 89 17.17 -14.80 18.26
N GLU A 90 16.32 -13.93 17.73
CA GLU A 90 16.16 -13.74 16.29
C GLU A 90 17.35 -13.00 15.68
N LYS A 91 17.67 -13.36 14.43
CA LYS A 91 18.65 -12.63 13.61
C LYS A 91 17.98 -11.40 13.00
N VAL A 92 18.52 -10.22 13.29
CA VAL A 92 17.95 -8.93 12.89
C VAL A 92 19.03 -8.08 12.21
N MET A 93 18.63 -7.32 11.19
CA MET A 93 19.52 -6.38 10.49
C MET A 93 20.14 -5.39 11.48
N ALA A 94 21.44 -5.12 11.37
CA ALA A 94 22.18 -4.29 12.33
C ALA A 94 21.56 -2.89 12.53
N THR A 95 21.08 -2.27 11.44
CA THR A 95 20.38 -0.98 11.46
C THR A 95 18.99 -1.01 12.10
N ARG A 96 18.51 -2.20 12.50
CA ARG A 96 17.25 -2.42 13.25
C ARG A 96 17.51 -3.01 14.63
N THR A 97 18.64 -2.67 15.22
CA THR A 97 18.97 -3.03 16.60
C THR A 97 19.33 -1.81 17.43
N VAL A 98 19.18 -1.92 18.75
CA VAL A 98 19.52 -0.89 19.73
C VAL A 98 20.40 -1.53 20.79
N GLU A 99 21.49 -0.86 21.15
CA GLU A 99 22.28 -1.23 22.30
C GLU A 99 21.66 -0.62 23.57
N LYS A 100 21.18 -1.47 24.48
CA LYS A 100 20.54 -1.04 25.73
C LYS A 100 21.07 -1.89 26.88
N LYS A 101 21.64 -1.23 27.89
CA LYS A 101 22.26 -1.90 29.07
C LYS A 101 23.34 -2.93 28.67
N GLY A 102 24.15 -2.61 27.65
CA GLY A 102 25.21 -3.48 27.15
C GLY A 102 24.73 -4.73 26.42
N LYS A 103 23.46 -4.76 25.98
CA LYS A 103 22.90 -5.82 25.16
C LYS A 103 22.41 -5.28 23.82
N ILE A 104 22.60 -6.05 22.75
CA ILE A 104 22.03 -5.81 21.43
C ILE A 104 20.62 -6.39 21.38
N LEU A 105 19.62 -5.52 21.22
CA LEU A 105 18.22 -5.89 21.17
C LEU A 105 17.60 -5.46 19.84
N CYS A 106 16.64 -6.23 19.32
CA CYS A 106 15.81 -5.75 18.22
C CYS A 106 14.90 -4.60 18.68
N LEU A 107 14.41 -3.78 17.74
CA LEU A 107 13.55 -2.62 18.05
C LEU A 107 12.38 -3.01 18.98
N GLU A 108 11.69 -4.10 18.68
CA GLU A 108 10.58 -4.62 19.49
C GLU A 108 11.01 -5.04 20.91
N CYS A 109 12.10 -5.79 21.04
CA CYS A 109 12.58 -6.27 22.35
C CYS A 109 13.17 -5.17 23.24
N SER A 110 13.61 -4.09 22.62
CA SER A 110 14.27 -2.96 23.28
C SER A 110 13.30 -1.98 23.93
N ASP A 111 12.01 -2.04 23.60
CA ASP A 111 11.01 -1.03 23.97
C ASP A 111 11.50 0.37 23.58
N SER A 112 12.00 0.50 22.35
CA SER A 112 12.45 1.78 21.77
C SER A 112 11.49 2.20 20.68
N ASP A 113 11.27 3.50 20.58
CA ASP A 113 10.46 4.10 19.52
C ASP A 113 10.95 3.69 18.14
N HIS A 114 10.04 3.15 17.33
CA HIS A 114 10.31 2.84 15.93
C HIS A 114 9.06 3.00 15.07
N HIS A 115 9.27 3.25 13.78
CA HIS A 115 8.19 3.35 12.82
C HIS A 115 7.67 1.95 12.44
N GLU A 116 6.39 1.73 12.63
CA GLU A 116 5.66 0.52 12.29
C GLU A 116 4.60 0.84 11.23
N LEU A 117 4.57 0.09 10.13
CA LEU A 117 3.51 0.16 9.14
C LEU A 117 2.31 -0.67 9.63
N THR A 118 1.18 0.00 9.83
CA THR A 118 -0.09 -0.62 10.26
C THR A 118 -1.17 -0.43 9.20
N SER A 119 -2.34 -1.05 9.39
CA SER A 119 -3.53 -0.79 8.57
C SER A 119 -4.02 0.67 8.62
N PHE A 120 -3.53 1.47 9.58
CA PHE A 120 -3.83 2.88 9.74
C PHE A 120 -2.66 3.79 9.31
N GLY A 121 -1.71 3.26 8.54
CA GLY A 121 -0.50 3.97 8.10
C GLY A 121 0.70 3.75 9.03
N ILE A 122 1.74 4.56 8.83
CA ILE A 122 2.99 4.47 9.59
C ILE A 122 2.81 5.20 10.92
N LYS A 123 3.02 4.49 12.03
CA LYS A 123 2.93 5.03 13.39
C LYS A 123 4.24 4.79 14.14
N ILE A 124 4.49 5.58 15.18
CA ILE A 124 5.58 5.33 16.12
C ILE A 124 5.06 4.32 17.16
N ARG A 125 5.78 3.22 17.31
CA ARG A 125 5.60 2.19 18.34
C ARG A 125 6.73 2.31 19.34
N GLY A 126 6.40 2.50 20.62
CA GLY A 126 7.33 2.60 21.74
C GLY A 126 6.89 1.75 22.91
#